data_AF-A0A3S3X9N2-F1
#
_entry.id   AF-A0A3S3X9N2-F1
#
_cell.length_a   1.000
_cell.length_b   1.000
_cell.length_c   1.000
_cell.angle_alpha   90.00
_cell.angle_beta   90.00
_cell.angle_gamma   90.00
#
_symmetry.space_group_name_H-M   'P 1'
#
loop_
_entity.id
_entity.type
_entity.pdbx_description
1 polymer ?
#
loop_
_entity_poly.entity_id
_entity_poly.type
_entity_poly.pdbx_seq_one_letter_code
_entity_poly.pdbx_strand_id
1 'polypeptide(L)'
;MTSETIKKKTNKSAGKNIRTLRHERSWSQEDVANRLGISIPAFSKIETGVTDINLSRLEQIANIFEVSVVNLLSLEYVEEPSNQDVSLNIIQKKLLDRETEITNLQRKVILLYEELLSKNHVS
;
A
#
# COMPACT_ATOMS: atom_id res chain seq x y z
N MET A 1 -6.42 12.31 20.70
CA MET A 1 -5.36 11.89 19.75
C MET A 1 -4.12 12.71 20.06
N THR A 2 -3.01 12.11 20.50
CA THR A 2 -1.83 12.85 20.98
C THR A 2 -0.91 13.29 19.84
N SER A 3 -0.18 14.40 20.02
CA SER A 3 0.74 14.97 19.02
C SER A 3 1.85 14.01 18.56
N GLU A 4 2.14 12.99 19.37
CA GLU A 4 3.14 11.96 19.09
C GLU A 4 2.67 10.94 18.05
N THR A 5 1.36 10.62 18.02
CA THR A 5 0.77 9.75 16.99
C THR A 5 0.79 10.43 15.62
N ILE A 6 0.58 11.74 15.59
CA ILE A 6 0.60 12.54 14.36
C ILE A 6 2.02 12.59 13.80
N LYS A 7 3.02 12.96 14.60
CA LYS A 7 4.44 13.01 14.17
C LYS A 7 4.92 11.68 13.58
N LYS A 8 4.62 10.56 14.24
CA LYS A 8 5.02 9.22 13.78
C LYS A 8 4.37 8.84 12.45
N LYS A 9 3.11 9.24 12.23
CA LYS A 9 2.40 9.04 10.95
C LYS A 9 3.04 9.88 9.83
N THR A 10 3.37 11.15 10.10
CA THR A 10 3.98 12.05 9.11
C THR A 10 5.37 11.57 8.69
N ASN A 11 6.19 11.12 9.64
CA ASN A 11 7.55 10.66 9.35
C ASN A 11 7.58 9.36 8.54
N LYS A 12 6.66 8.42 8.84
CA LYS A 12 6.48 7.19 8.04
C LYS A 12 5.99 7.49 6.61
N SER A 13 5.18 8.53 6.43
CA SER A 13 4.71 8.98 5.12
C SER A 13 5.85 9.56 4.28
N ALA A 14 6.67 10.44 4.87
CA ALA A 14 7.80 11.07 4.17
C ALA A 14 8.84 10.03 3.71
N GLY A 15 9.20 9.07 4.58
CA GLY A 15 10.15 8.01 4.24
C GLY A 15 9.71 7.15 3.03
N LYS A 16 8.40 6.83 2.94
CA LYS A 16 7.83 6.14 1.79
C LYS A 16 7.95 6.96 0.50
N ASN A 17 7.61 8.24 0.56
CA ASN A 17 7.65 9.12 -0.62
C ASN A 17 9.08 9.27 -1.17
N ILE A 18 10.07 9.37 -0.27
CA ILE A 18 11.49 9.39 -0.61
C ILE A 18 11.89 8.11 -1.34
N ARG A 19 11.42 6.95 -0.85
CA ARG A 19 11.69 5.66 -1.48
C ARG A 19 11.11 5.60 -2.88
N THR A 20 9.89 6.08 -3.09
CA THR A 20 9.24 6.13 -4.40
C THR A 20 10.03 6.98 -5.38
N LEU A 21 10.35 8.23 -5.02
CA LEU A 21 11.15 9.14 -5.86
C LEU A 21 12.50 8.52 -6.23
N ARG A 22 13.12 7.81 -5.28
CA ARG A 22 14.37 7.07 -5.54
C ARG A 22 14.19 6.00 -6.62
N HIS A 23 13.10 5.23 -6.57
CA HIS A 23 12.82 4.20 -7.58
C HIS A 23 12.47 4.80 -8.95
N GLU A 24 11.71 5.90 -9.01
CA GLU A 24 11.40 6.61 -10.26
C GLU A 24 12.66 7.11 -10.96
N ARG A 25 13.65 7.55 -10.20
CA ARG A 25 14.97 7.97 -10.71
C ARG A 25 15.95 6.81 -10.91
N SER A 26 15.53 5.57 -10.65
CA SER A 26 16.38 4.36 -10.71
C SER A 26 17.66 4.45 -9.84
N TRP A 27 17.57 5.13 -8.71
CA TRP A 27 18.70 5.31 -7.78
C TRP A 27 18.73 4.21 -6.72
N SER A 28 19.94 3.82 -6.32
CA SER A 28 20.16 2.98 -5.14
C SER A 28 20.13 3.80 -3.86
N GLN A 29 20.00 3.13 -2.70
CA GLN A 29 20.13 3.81 -1.41
C GLN A 29 21.52 4.44 -1.24
N GLU A 30 22.54 3.84 -1.83
CA GLU A 30 23.91 4.38 -1.85
C GLU A 30 24.01 5.67 -2.65
N ASP A 31 23.37 5.77 -3.81
CA ASP A 31 23.38 6.98 -4.62
C ASP A 31 22.80 8.18 -3.86
N VAL A 32 21.68 7.99 -3.18
CA VAL A 32 21.03 9.07 -2.43
C VAL A 32 21.80 9.39 -1.15
N ALA A 33 22.33 8.37 -0.46
CA ALA A 33 23.17 8.56 0.72
C ALA A 33 24.43 9.40 0.39
N ASN A 34 25.08 9.10 -0.74
CA ASN A 34 26.23 9.85 -1.24
C ASN A 34 25.86 11.30 -1.58
N ARG A 35 24.73 11.53 -2.25
CA ARG A 35 24.23 12.89 -2.55
C ARG A 35 23.87 13.69 -1.29
N LEU A 36 23.38 13.02 -0.25
CA LEU A 36 23.04 13.62 1.04
C LEU A 36 24.26 13.77 1.98
N GLY A 37 25.41 13.21 1.63
CA GLY A 37 26.59 13.16 2.48
C GLY A 37 26.39 12.39 3.78
N ILE A 38 25.60 11.31 3.75
CA ILE A 38 25.31 10.45 4.91
C ILE A 38 25.63 8.99 4.61
N SER A 39 25.66 8.15 5.66
CA SER A 39 25.85 6.71 5.47
C SER A 39 24.60 6.02 4.93
N ILE A 40 24.80 4.92 4.19
CA ILE A 40 23.70 4.08 3.67
C ILE A 40 22.74 3.64 4.79
N PRO A 41 23.21 3.20 5.99
CA PRO A 41 22.31 2.84 7.08
C PRO A 41 21.52 4.03 7.63
N ALA A 42 22.10 5.24 7.63
CA ALA A 42 21.38 6.45 8.05
C ALA A 42 20.26 6.78 7.06
N PHE A 43 20.52 6.70 5.75
CA PHE A 43 19.50 6.88 4.73
C PHE A 43 18.40 5.81 4.80
N SER A 44 18.76 4.55 5.06
CA SER A 44 17.78 3.47 5.25
C SER A 44 16.82 3.73 6.44
N LYS A 45 17.33 4.30 7.54
CA LYS A 45 16.50 4.72 8.68
C LYS A 45 15.56 5.89 8.36
N ILE A 46 15.94 6.75 7.43
CA ILE A 46 15.10 7.84 6.90
C ILE A 46 13.95 7.24 6.07
N GLU A 47 14.24 6.36 5.10
CA GLU A 47 13.21 5.74 4.26
C GLU A 47 12.22 4.88 5.07
N THR A 48 12.68 4.26 6.15
CA THR A 48 11.84 3.41 7.02
C THR A 48 11.08 4.20 8.10
N GLY A 49 11.33 5.51 8.23
CA GLY A 49 10.71 6.37 9.25
C GLY A 49 11.16 6.05 10.68
N VAL A 50 12.33 5.41 10.85
CA VAL A 50 12.95 5.13 12.15
C VAL A 50 13.60 6.38 12.73
N THR A 51 14.16 7.23 11.88
CA THR A 51 14.77 8.50 12.28
C THR A 51 13.83 9.65 11.96
N ASP A 52 13.61 10.53 12.94
CA ASP A 52 12.86 11.77 12.73
C ASP A 52 13.62 12.72 11.80
N ILE A 53 12.96 13.09 10.70
CA ILE A 53 13.50 14.00 9.70
C ILE A 53 13.09 15.43 10.08
N ASN A 54 14.07 16.33 10.19
CA ASN A 54 13.81 17.75 10.40
C ASN A 54 13.56 18.48 9.06
N LEU A 55 13.05 19.72 9.14
CA LEU A 55 12.71 20.51 7.95
C LEU A 55 13.92 20.75 7.02
N SER A 56 15.09 21.08 7.58
CA SER A 56 16.30 21.30 6.78
C SER A 56 16.70 20.06 5.99
N ARG A 57 16.57 18.87 6.59
CA ARG A 57 16.84 17.60 5.90
C ARG A 57 15.77 17.31 4.83
N LEU A 58 14.50 17.61 5.10
CA LEU A 58 13.44 17.55 4.09
C LEU A 58 13.74 18.45 2.89
N GLU A 59 14.22 19.67 3.11
CA GLU A 59 14.63 20.59 2.03
C GLU A 59 15.80 20.04 1.21
N GLN A 60 16.83 19.49 1.87
CA GLN A 60 17.95 18.85 1.17
C GLN A 60 17.49 17.70 0.28
N ILE A 61 16.61 16.86 0.80
CA ILE A 61 16.05 15.72 0.08
C ILE A 61 15.19 16.22 -1.09
N ALA A 62 14.32 17.21 -0.87
CA ALA A 62 13.48 17.81 -1.90
C ALA A 62 14.33 18.39 -3.04
N ASN A 63 15.44 19.06 -2.72
CA ASN A 63 16.39 19.58 -3.71
C ASN A 63 17.06 18.47 -4.53
N ILE A 64 17.45 17.36 -3.91
CA ILE A 64 18.06 16.22 -4.61
C ILE A 64 17.08 15.61 -5.64
N PHE A 65 15.80 15.55 -5.31
CA PHE A 65 14.77 15.00 -6.18
C PHE A 65 14.12 16.04 -7.11
N GLU A 66 14.51 17.32 -6.99
CA GLU A 66 13.98 18.46 -7.74
C GLU A 66 12.46 18.65 -7.55
N VAL A 67 11.98 18.44 -6.32
CA VAL A 67 10.58 18.61 -5.93
C VAL A 67 10.45 19.65 -4.82
N SER A 68 9.25 20.18 -4.60
CA SER A 68 8.98 20.99 -3.40
C SER A 68 8.84 20.10 -2.16
N VAL A 69 9.11 20.65 -0.98
CA VAL A 69 8.88 19.94 0.30
C VAL A 69 7.41 19.55 0.46
N VAL A 70 6.49 20.40 -0.02
CA VAL A 70 5.05 20.11 -0.02
C VAL A 70 4.79 18.87 -0.87
N ASN A 71 5.30 18.82 -2.10
CA ASN A 71 5.14 17.66 -2.97
C ASN A 71 5.74 16.41 -2.32
N LEU A 72 6.96 16.50 -1.77
CA LEU A 72 7.63 15.40 -1.08
C LEU A 72 6.76 14.80 0.05
N LEU A 73 6.02 15.63 0.78
CA LEU A 73 5.14 15.19 1.87
C LEU A 73 3.73 14.78 1.39
N SER A 74 3.24 15.39 0.31
CA SER A 74 1.91 15.21 -0.26
C SER A 74 1.84 14.16 -1.36
N LEU A 75 2.95 13.48 -1.69
CA LEU A 75 2.95 12.30 -2.56
C LEU A 75 2.10 11.20 -1.90
N GLU A 76 0.79 11.26 -2.07
CA GLU A 76 -0.11 10.11 -1.96
C GLU A 76 -0.02 9.33 -3.27
N TYR A 77 1.19 8.93 -3.67
CA TYR A 77 1.33 8.03 -4.81
C TYR A 77 0.96 6.63 -4.33
N VAL A 78 -0.11 6.10 -4.93
CA VAL A 78 -0.59 4.73 -4.75
C VAL A 78 0.61 3.82 -4.92
N GLU A 79 0.98 3.08 -3.87
CA GLU A 79 2.07 2.12 -3.94
C GLU A 79 1.82 1.22 -5.16
N GLU A 80 2.80 1.12 -6.07
CA GLU A 80 2.89 -0.03 -6.97
C GLU A 80 2.73 -1.26 -6.07
N PRO A 81 1.70 -2.09 -6.29
CA PRO A 81 1.28 -3.08 -5.32
C PRO A 81 2.49 -3.97 -5.01
N SER A 82 2.86 -4.04 -3.73
CA SER A 82 3.92 -4.96 -3.33
C SER A 82 3.53 -6.38 -3.74
N ASN A 83 4.50 -7.28 -3.95
CA ASN A 83 4.18 -8.70 -4.25
C ASN A 83 3.21 -9.32 -3.23
N GLN A 84 3.18 -8.79 -1.99
CA GLN A 84 2.21 -9.16 -0.96
C GLN A 84 0.80 -8.68 -1.32
N ASP A 85 0.64 -7.44 -1.80
CA ASP A 85 -0.64 -6.87 -2.22
C ASP A 85 -1.18 -7.54 -3.47
N VAL A 86 -0.31 -7.90 -4.42
CA VAL A 86 -0.69 -8.75 -5.57
C VAL A 86 -1.25 -10.08 -5.08
N SER A 87 -0.58 -10.72 -4.11
CA SER A 87 -1.05 -11.98 -3.51
C SER A 87 -2.39 -11.80 -2.79
N LEU A 88 -2.59 -10.71 -2.04
CA LEU A 88 -3.85 -10.41 -1.37
C LEU A 88 -5.00 -10.18 -2.36
N ASN A 89 -4.76 -9.42 -3.43
CA ASN A 89 -5.75 -9.18 -4.49
C ASN A 89 -6.15 -10.50 -5.19
N ILE A 90 -5.18 -11.39 -5.44
CA ILE A 90 -5.46 -12.72 -6.00
C ILE A 90 -6.33 -13.55 -5.04
N ILE A 91 -6.02 -13.53 -3.75
CA ILE A 91 -6.81 -14.23 -2.73
C ILE A 91 -8.22 -13.65 -2.64
N GLN A 92 -8.38 -12.33 -2.62
CA GLN A 92 -9.68 -11.66 -2.61
C GLN A 92 -10.52 -12.02 -3.83
N LYS A 93 -9.91 -12.04 -5.03
CA LYS A 93 -10.59 -12.47 -6.25
C LYS A 93 -11.08 -13.92 -6.16
N LYS A 94 -10.20 -14.84 -5.73
CA LYS A 94 -10.58 -16.26 -5.54
C LYS A 94 -11.72 -16.42 -4.54
N LEU A 95 -11.73 -15.59 -3.49
CA LEU A 95 -12.76 -15.63 -2.45
C LEU A 95 -14.11 -15.18 -3.01
N LEU A 96 -14.13 -14.09 -3.80
CA LEU A 96 -15.31 -13.60 -4.49
C LEU A 96 -15.88 -14.62 -5.50
N ASP A 97 -15.01 -15.28 -6.27
CA ASP A 97 -15.43 -16.31 -7.22
C ASP A 97 -16.11 -17.47 -6.49
N ARG A 98 -15.60 -17.88 -5.32
CA ARG A 98 -16.20 -18.92 -4.48
C ARG A 98 -17.53 -18.48 -3.87
N GLU A 99 -17.65 -17.25 -3.40
CA GLU A 99 -18.92 -16.71 -2.88
C GLU A 99 -20.01 -16.71 -3.97
N THR A 100 -19.63 -16.38 -5.20
CA THR A 100 -20.52 -16.42 -6.37
C THR A 100 -20.97 -17.85 -6.68
N GLU A 101 -20.06 -18.82 -6.65
CA GLU A 101 -20.35 -20.24 -6.84
C GLU A 101 -21.32 -20.77 -5.76
N ILE A 102 -21.07 -20.44 -4.50
CA ILE A 102 -21.95 -20.79 -3.37
C ILE A 102 -23.35 -20.22 -3.59
N THR A 103 -23.45 -18.94 -3.99
CA THR A 103 -24.74 -18.29 -4.26
C THR A 103 -25.50 -19.00 -5.38
N ASN A 104 -24.81 -19.40 -6.44
CA ASN A 104 -25.42 -20.13 -7.55
C ASN A 104 -25.90 -21.53 -7.13
N LEU A 105 -25.12 -22.24 -6.34
CA LEU A 105 -25.50 -23.54 -5.80
C LEU A 105 -26.71 -23.42 -4.87
N GLN A 106 -26.74 -22.41 -4.00
CA GLN A 106 -27.89 -22.14 -3.14
C GLN A 106 -29.17 -21.91 -3.94
N ARG A 107 -29.11 -21.12 -5.03
CA ARG A 107 -30.27 -20.94 -5.93
C ARG A 107 -30.73 -22.26 -6.55
N LYS A 108 -29.79 -23.09 -7.01
CA LYS A 108 -30.12 -24.39 -7.61
C LYS A 108 -30.80 -25.32 -6.61
N VAL A 109 -30.35 -25.32 -5.36
CA VAL A 109 -30.96 -26.09 -4.28
C VAL A 109 -32.40 -25.63 -4.03
N ILE A 110 -32.64 -24.32 -3.96
CA ILE A 110 -33.99 -23.76 -3.78
C ILE A 110 -34.93 -24.23 -4.90
N LEU A 111 -34.50 -24.09 -6.16
CA LEU A 111 -35.30 -24.52 -7.32
C LEU A 111 -35.65 -26.01 -7.28
N LEU A 112 -34.71 -26.86 -6.89
CA LEU A 112 -34.95 -28.31 -6.75
C LEU A 112 -35.94 -28.62 -5.61
N TYR A 113 -35.88 -27.90 -4.49
CA TYR A 113 -36.85 -28.05 -3.41
C TYR A 113 -38.26 -27.64 -3.84
N GLU A 114 -38.40 -26.55 -4.58
CA GLU A 114 -39.69 -26.12 -5.16
C GLU A 114 -40.26 -27.16 -6.13
N GLU A 115 -39.42 -27.76 -6.98
CA GLU A 115 -39.84 -28.81 -7.91
C GLU A 115 -40.36 -30.06 -7.17
N LEU A 116 -39.65 -30.52 -6.13
CA LEU A 116 -40.07 -31.66 -5.32
C LEU A 116 -41.37 -31.41 -4.56
N LEU A 117 -41.55 -30.20 -4.00
CA LEU A 117 -42.81 -29.80 -3.36
C LEU A 117 -43.97 -29.77 -4.35
N SER A 118 -43.73 -29.28 -5.58
CA SER A 118 -44.75 -29.26 -6.63
C SER A 118 -45.16 -30.66 -7.08
N LYS A 119 -44.21 -31.61 -7.20
CA LYS A 119 -44.50 -33.00 -7.58
C LYS A 119 -45.27 -33.77 -6.51
N ASN A 120 -45.01 -33.52 -5.23
CA ASN A 120 -45.68 -34.20 -4.12
C ASN A 120 -47.12 -33.70 -3.86
N HIS A 121 -47.53 -32.54 -4.41
CA HIS A 121 -48.91 -32.05 -4.31
C HIS A 121 -49.84 -32.52 -5.43
N VAL A 122 -49.34 -33.27 -6.42
CA VAL A 122 -50.10 -33.74 -7.60
C VAL A 122 -50.28 -35.27 -7.58
N SER A 123 -50.05 -35.94 -6.44
CA SER A 123 -50.32 -37.39 -6.23
C SER A 123 -51.36 -37.62 -5.14
#